data_AF-A0A955N1X3-F1
#
_entry.id   AF-A0A955N1X3-F1
#
_cell.length_a   1.000
_cell.length_b   1.000
_cell.length_c   1.000
_cell.angle_alpha   90.00
_cell.angle_beta   90.00
_cell.angle_gamma   90.00
#
_symmetry.space_group_name_H-M   'P 1'
#
loop_
_entity.id
_entity.type
_entity.pdbx_description
1 polymer ?
#
loop_
_entity_poly.entity_id
_entity_poly.type
_entity_poly.pdbx_seq_one_letter_code
_entity_poly.pdbx_strand_id
1 'polypeptide(L)'
;LTQALEGRPMSVYGDGTQTRSFGYVDDTVEGLVRLLDSDVEAPVNLGTPTEFSVLELVEAVRRVTGTDAEVVHLELPTDDPTQRQPDITRARDLLGWEPKVDLIDGLTRYAEWLREQA
;
A
#
# COMPACT_ATOMS: atom_id res chain seq x y z
N LEU A 1 -2.76 -1.79 10.57
CA LEU A 1 -4.17 -2.18 10.73
C LEU A 1 -4.41 -3.05 11.96
N THR A 2 -3.82 -4.23 12.09
CA THR A 2 -4.03 -5.11 13.26
C THR A 2 -3.76 -4.42 14.61
N GLN A 3 -2.59 -3.79 14.79
CA GLN A 3 -2.29 -3.02 16.01
C GLN A 3 -3.37 -1.97 16.31
N ALA A 4 -3.78 -1.20 15.30
CA ALA A 4 -4.81 -0.16 15.42
C ALA A 4 -6.19 -0.71 15.81
N LEU A 5 -6.64 -1.81 15.18
CA LEU A 5 -7.93 -2.44 15.44
C LEU A 5 -7.98 -3.09 16.83
N GLU A 6 -6.84 -3.56 17.34
CA GLU A 6 -6.70 -4.13 18.69
C GLU A 6 -6.42 -3.06 19.78
N GLY A 7 -6.33 -1.77 19.40
CA GLY A 7 -5.98 -0.70 20.33
C GLY A 7 -4.54 -0.76 20.87
N ARG A 8 -3.65 -1.49 20.20
CA ARG A 8 -2.23 -1.56 20.54
C ARG A 8 -1.44 -0.40 19.90
N PRO A 9 -0.35 0.06 20.53
CA PRO A 9 0.52 1.07 19.94
C PRO A 9 0.97 0.67 18.52
N MET A 10 0.93 1.63 17.60
CA MET A 10 1.35 1.47 16.21
C MET A 10 2.85 1.74 16.08
N SER A 11 3.59 0.77 15.56
CA SER A 11 5.04 0.89 15.43
C SER A 11 5.43 1.57 14.12
N VAL A 12 6.23 2.63 14.20
CA VAL A 12 6.85 3.31 13.05
C VAL A 12 8.35 3.14 13.16
N TYR A 13 8.98 2.54 12.16
CA TYR A 13 10.44 2.43 12.11
C TYR A 13 11.02 3.71 11.49
N GLY A 14 12.02 4.32 12.12
CA GLY A 14 12.54 5.63 11.74
C GLY A 14 11.65 6.80 12.17
N ASP A 15 11.83 7.95 11.52
CA ASP A 15 11.03 9.16 11.78
C ASP A 15 9.67 9.15 11.04
N GLY A 16 9.46 8.18 10.15
CA GLY A 16 8.24 8.00 9.37
C GLY A 16 8.17 8.84 8.10
N THR A 17 9.24 9.56 7.73
CA THR A 17 9.31 10.38 6.51
C THR A 17 9.58 9.57 5.25
N GLN A 18 10.07 8.34 5.38
CA GLN A 18 10.29 7.45 4.26
C GLN A 18 8.99 7.11 3.55
N THR A 19 9.04 7.00 2.23
CA THR A 19 7.85 6.85 1.39
C THR A 19 7.69 5.43 0.87
N ARG A 20 6.44 5.02 0.67
CA ARG A 20 6.05 3.74 0.10
C ARG A 20 4.89 3.96 -0.87
N SER A 21 4.81 3.11 -1.88
CA SER A 21 3.64 3.00 -2.74
C SER A 21 2.82 1.78 -2.34
N PHE A 22 1.51 1.95 -2.19
CA PHE A 22 0.59 0.89 -1.81
C PHE A 22 -0.39 0.60 -2.95
N GLY A 23 -0.40 -0.64 -3.42
CA GLY A 23 -1.39 -1.14 -4.38
C GLY A 23 -2.40 -2.03 -3.70
N TYR A 24 -3.65 -2.00 -4.17
CA TYR A 24 -4.67 -2.93 -3.72
C TYR A 24 -4.61 -4.22 -4.55
N VAL A 25 -4.90 -5.36 -3.89
CA VAL A 25 -4.72 -6.69 -4.49
C VAL A 25 -5.54 -6.88 -5.76
N ASP A 26 -6.77 -6.37 -5.81
CA ASP A 26 -7.64 -6.48 -6.99
C ASP A 26 -7.01 -5.84 -8.23
N ASP A 27 -6.39 -4.66 -8.07
CA ASP A 27 -5.74 -3.96 -9.17
C ASP A 27 -4.54 -4.75 -9.68
N THR A 28 -3.72 -5.29 -8.77
CA THR A 28 -2.57 -6.13 -9.13
C THR A 28 -3.01 -7.40 -9.86
N VAL A 29 -4.06 -8.08 -9.38
CA VAL A 29 -4.60 -9.29 -10.02
C VAL A 29 -5.14 -8.97 -11.41
N GLU A 30 -5.91 -7.89 -11.56
CA GLU A 30 -6.40 -7.41 -12.86
C GLU A 30 -5.24 -7.13 -13.83
N GLY A 31 -4.16 -6.51 -13.35
CA GLY A 31 -2.97 -6.25 -14.16
C GLY A 31 -2.23 -7.53 -14.57
N LEU A 32 -2.16 -8.51 -13.68
CA LEU A 32 -1.55 -9.81 -13.96
C LEU A 32 -2.35 -10.59 -15.02
N VAL A 33 -3.68 -10.58 -14.94
CA VAL A 33 -4.55 -11.22 -15.93
C VAL A 33 -4.36 -10.58 -17.32
N ARG A 34 -4.32 -9.25 -17.40
CA ARG A 34 -4.05 -8.55 -18.67
C ARG A 34 -2.68 -8.87 -19.24
N LEU A 35 -1.66 -8.94 -18.39
CA LEU A 35 -0.30 -9.29 -18.83
C LEU A 35 -0.26 -10.73 -19.35
N LEU A 36 -0.93 -11.66 -18.66
CA LEU A 36 -1.04 -13.06 -19.08
C LEU A 36 -1.71 -13.21 -20.44
N ASP A 37 -2.74 -12.42 -20.72
CA ASP A 37 -3.49 -12.45 -21.99
C ASP A 37 -2.85 -11.59 -23.11
N SER A 38 -1.69 -10.99 -22.87
CA SER A 38 -0.99 -10.13 -23.83
C SER A 38 0.18 -10.83 -24.52
N ASP A 39 0.63 -10.26 -25.65
CA ASP A 39 1.86 -10.68 -26.33
C ASP A 39 3.13 -10.00 -25.77
N VAL A 40 3.07 -9.42 -24.56
CA VAL A 40 4.18 -8.66 -23.97
C VAL A 40 5.23 -9.61 -23.37
N GLU A 41 6.41 -9.67 -24.00
CA GLU A 41 7.54 -10.50 -23.55
C GLU A 41 8.57 -9.75 -22.67
N ALA A 42 8.21 -8.57 -22.16
CA ALA A 42 9.09 -7.73 -21.36
C ALA A 42 8.59 -7.58 -19.90
N PRO A 43 9.48 -7.32 -18.92
CA PRO A 43 9.05 -6.99 -17.58
C PRO A 43 8.13 -5.76 -17.55
N VAL A 44 7.02 -5.87 -16.83
CA VAL A 44 6.04 -4.80 -16.61
C VAL A 44 5.83 -4.61 -15.11
N ASN A 45 6.00 -3.37 -14.64
CA ASN A 45 5.68 -3.02 -13.26
C ASN A 45 4.17 -2.88 -13.09
N LEU A 46 3.60 -3.65 -12.16
CA LEU A 46 2.22 -3.49 -11.71
C LEU A 46 2.25 -2.96 -10.28
N GLY A 47 1.88 -1.69 -10.11
CA GLY A 47 1.83 -1.05 -8.80
C GLY A 47 1.22 0.34 -8.87
N THR A 48 1.30 1.07 -7.76
CA THR A 48 0.74 2.42 -7.64
C THR A 48 1.86 3.44 -7.78
N PRO A 49 1.77 4.44 -8.66
CA PRO A 49 2.79 5.49 -8.77
C PRO A 49 2.67 6.55 -7.67
N THR A 50 1.60 6.53 -6.88
CA THR A 50 1.39 7.46 -5.76
C THR A 50 2.14 6.97 -4.54
N GLU A 51 2.99 7.85 -3.99
CA GLU A 51 3.73 7.61 -2.76
C GLU A 51 3.02 8.22 -1.56
N PHE A 52 3.21 7.56 -0.41
CA PHE A 52 2.80 8.03 0.90
C PHE A 52 3.96 7.81 1.87
N SER A 53 4.23 8.80 2.72
CA SER A 53 5.08 8.62 3.90
C SER A 53 4.45 7.59 4.86
N VAL A 54 5.26 7.00 5.73
CA VAL A 54 4.74 6.12 6.78
C VAL A 54 3.82 6.88 7.73
N LEU A 55 4.06 8.17 7.98
CA LEU A 55 3.15 9.00 8.77
C LEU A 55 1.79 9.21 8.10
N GLU A 56 1.75 9.46 6.79
CA GLU A 56 0.49 9.53 6.04
C GLU A 56 -0.27 8.21 6.07
N LEU A 57 0.44 7.07 6.00
CA LEU A 57 -0.18 5.75 6.19
C LEU A 57 -0.78 5.60 7.60
N VAL A 58 -0.08 6.05 8.64
CA VAL A 58 -0.59 6.01 10.02
C VAL A 58 -1.87 6.85 10.16
N GLU A 59 -1.91 8.04 9.57
CA GLU A 59 -3.10 8.89 9.55
C GLU A 59 -4.27 8.24 8.80
N ALA A 60 -4.00 7.63 7.64
CA ALA A 60 -4.99 6.87 6.89
C ALA A 60 -5.56 5.70 7.71
N VAL A 61 -4.69 4.95 8.40
CA VAL A 61 -5.10 3.86 9.29
C VAL A 61 -5.95 4.38 10.46
N ARG A 62 -5.57 5.49 11.10
CA ARG A 62 -6.38 6.12 12.16
C ARG A 62 -7.77 6.51 11.65
N ARG A 63 -7.83 7.13 10.48
CA ARG A 63 -9.10 7.52 9.85
C ARG A 63 -10.02 6.34 9.59
N VAL A 64 -9.48 5.22 9.08
CA VAL A 64 -10.26 4.02 8.73
C VAL A 64 -10.69 3.23 9.98
N THR A 65 -9.82 3.14 10.98
CA THR A 65 -10.06 2.32 12.17
C THR A 65 -10.79 3.07 13.28
N GLY A 66 -10.73 4.40 13.29
CA GLY A 66 -11.18 5.23 14.41
C GLY A 66 -10.30 5.14 15.65
N THR A 67 -9.11 4.50 15.55
CA THR A 67 -8.21 4.32 16.68
C THR A 67 -7.55 5.63 17.08
N ASP A 68 -7.30 5.80 18.39
CA ASP A 68 -6.45 6.83 18.97
C ASP A 68 -5.12 6.27 19.49
N ALA A 69 -4.80 5.01 19.14
CA ALA A 69 -3.59 4.32 19.59
C ALA A 69 -2.31 5.16 19.39
N GLU A 70 -1.44 5.10 20.39
CA GLU A 70 -0.13 5.76 20.40
C GLU A 70 0.73 5.31 19.22
N VAL A 71 1.54 6.23 18.67
CA VAL A 71 2.56 5.91 17.68
C VAL A 71 3.90 5.82 18.39
N VAL A 72 4.56 4.67 18.26
CA VAL A 72 5.88 4.41 18.88
C VAL A 72 6.93 4.31 17.79
N HIS A 73 7.96 5.14 17.88
CA HIS A 73 9.08 5.14 16.96
C HIS A 73 10.14 4.12 17.37
N LEU A 74 10.61 3.33 16.40
CA LEU A 74 11.63 2.30 16.53
C LEU A 74 12.81 2.60 15.59
N GLU A 75 13.97 1.99 15.81
CA GLU A 75 15.14 2.19 14.96
C GLU A 75 14.91 1.67 13.54
N LEU A 76 15.22 2.48 12.51
CA LEU A 76 15.08 2.08 11.12
C LEU A 76 16.16 1.04 10.76
N PRO A 77 15.80 -0.11 10.17
CA PRO A 77 16.79 -1.06 9.66
C PRO A 77 17.70 -0.42 8.61
N THR A 78 19.01 -0.68 8.69
CA THR A 78 20.02 -0.05 7.81
C THR A 78 19.79 -0.30 6.32
N ASP A 79 19.16 -1.43 5.96
CA ASP A 79 18.96 -1.85 4.57
C ASP A 79 17.57 -1.50 4.01
N ASP A 80 16.72 -0.75 4.74
CA ASP A 80 15.39 -0.38 4.23
C ASP A 80 15.49 0.86 3.31
N PRO A 81 15.13 0.75 2.02
CA PRO A 81 15.18 1.88 1.11
C PRO A 81 14.21 2.99 1.56
N THR A 82 14.63 4.24 1.36
CA THR A 82 13.88 5.41 1.79
C THR A 82 12.75 5.79 0.82
N GLN A 83 12.82 5.34 -0.45
CA GLN A 83 11.83 5.61 -1.48
C GLN A 83 11.50 4.33 -2.28
N ARG A 84 10.21 4.11 -2.60
CA ARG A 84 9.76 3.02 -3.47
C ARG A 84 8.54 3.47 -4.29
N GLN A 85 8.80 3.89 -5.53
CA GLN A 85 7.80 4.34 -6.51
C GLN A 85 7.97 3.57 -7.83
N PRO A 86 7.01 2.72 -8.24
CA PRO A 86 7.07 2.04 -9.52
C PRO A 86 6.75 2.99 -10.68
N ASP A 87 7.58 2.99 -11.72
CA ASP A 87 7.20 3.53 -13.03
C ASP A 87 6.30 2.51 -13.74
N ILE A 88 5.05 2.90 -13.98
CA ILE A 88 4.02 2.05 -14.60
C ILE A 88 3.72 2.42 -16.07
N THR A 89 4.60 3.17 -16.72
CA THR A 89 4.43 3.60 -18.13
C THR A 89 4.16 2.40 -19.05
N ARG A 90 4.92 1.31 -18.90
CA ARG A 90 4.68 0.08 -19.68
C ARG A 90 3.31 -0.56 -19.43
N ALA A 91 2.81 -0.53 -18.20
CA ALA A 91 1.52 -1.13 -17.90
C ALA A 91 0.38 -0.32 -18.53
N ARG A 92 0.50 1.01 -18.53
CA ARG A 92 -0.43 1.90 -19.24
C ARG A 92 -0.38 1.70 -20.75
N ASP A 93 0.82 1.76 -21.32
CA ASP A 93 0.99 1.77 -22.78
C ASP A 93 0.73 0.41 -23.42
N LEU A 94 1.16 -0.69 -22.78
CA LEU A 94 1.10 -2.03 -23.35
C LEU A 94 -0.16 -2.80 -22.92
N LEU A 95 -0.70 -2.53 -21.74
CA LEU A 95 -1.84 -3.29 -21.18
C LEU A 95 -3.11 -2.43 -20.99
N GLY A 96 -3.03 -1.11 -21.24
CA GLY A 96 -4.10 -0.18 -20.90
C GLY A 96 -4.48 -0.22 -19.42
N TRP A 97 -3.53 -0.60 -18.55
CA TRP A 97 -3.76 -0.87 -17.14
C TRP A 97 -3.23 0.27 -16.26
N GLU A 98 -4.00 0.59 -15.23
CA GLU A 98 -3.60 1.44 -14.11
C GLU A 98 -4.42 1.05 -12.86
N PRO A 99 -3.87 1.22 -11.64
CA PRO A 99 -4.59 0.93 -10.41
C PRO A 99 -5.73 1.92 -10.20
N LYS A 100 -6.86 1.44 -9.66
CA LYS A 100 -8.09 2.22 -9.50
C LYS A 100 -8.48 2.43 -8.04
N VAL A 101 -8.00 1.56 -7.15
CA VAL A 101 -8.34 1.63 -5.72
C VAL A 101 -7.32 2.52 -5.01
N ASP A 102 -7.81 3.61 -4.41
CA ASP A 102 -6.95 4.48 -3.62
C ASP A 102 -6.61 3.86 -2.24
N LEU A 103 -5.67 4.49 -1.53
CA LEU A 103 -5.20 4.01 -0.23
C LEU A 103 -6.32 3.90 0.80
N ILE A 104 -7.23 4.88 0.87
CA ILE A 104 -8.30 4.91 1.88
C ILE A 104 -9.33 3.82 1.60
N ASP A 105 -9.74 3.67 0.35
CA ASP A 105 -10.68 2.63 -0.08
C ASP A 105 -10.09 1.24 0.17
N GLY A 106 -8.82 1.02 -0.22
CA GLY A 106 -8.14 -0.26 -0.02
C GLY A 106 -7.98 -0.63 1.45
N LEU A 107 -7.58 0.34 2.29
CA LEU A 107 -7.48 0.14 3.75
C LEU A 107 -8.85 -0.11 4.39
N THR A 108 -9.91 0.57 3.93
CA THR A 108 -11.27 0.38 4.45
C THR A 108 -11.76 -1.04 4.21
N ARG A 109 -11.67 -1.52 2.97
CA ARG A 109 -12.03 -2.90 2.61
C ARG A 109 -11.22 -3.92 3.40
N TYR A 110 -9.91 -3.68 3.55
CA TYR A 110 -9.05 -4.61 4.29
C TYR A 110 -9.37 -4.60 5.80
N ALA A 111 -9.69 -3.43 6.38
CA ALA A 111 -10.11 -3.33 7.77
C ALA A 111 -11.46 -4.03 8.03
N GLU A 112 -12.41 -3.90 7.12
CA GLU A 112 -13.69 -4.64 7.17
C GLU A 112 -13.46 -6.15 7.13
N TRP A 113 -12.67 -6.63 6.17
CA TRP A 113 -12.30 -8.04 6.10
C TRP A 113 -11.63 -8.53 7.39
N LEU A 114 -10.69 -7.77 7.96
CA LEU A 114 -10.03 -8.13 9.23
C LEU A 114 -11.03 -8.25 10.40
N ARG A 115 -12.06 -7.40 10.44
CA ARG A 115 -13.11 -7.46 11.48
C ARG A 115 -14.00 -8.69 11.34
N GLU A 116 -14.21 -9.20 10.13
CA GLU A 116 -14.99 -10.42 9.88
C GLU A 116 -14.23 -11.70 10.22
N GLN A 117 -12.89 -11.66 10.23
CA GLN A 117 -12.03 -12.80 10.56
C GLN A 117 -11.72 -12.93 12.06
N ALA A 118 -12.14 -11.97 12.89
CA ALA A 118 -11.90 -11.93 14.34
C ALA A 118 -13.02 -12.63 15.12
#